data_AF-D3E036-F1
#
_entry.id   AF-D3E036-F1
#
_cell.length_a   1.000
_cell.length_b   1.000
_cell.length_c   1.000
_cell.angle_alpha   90.00
_cell.angle_beta   90.00
_cell.angle_gamma   90.00
#
_symmetry.space_group_name_H-M   'P 1'
#
loop_
_entity.id
_entity.type
_entity.pdbx_description
1 polymer ?
#
loop_
_entity_poly.entity_id
_entity_poly.type
_entity_poly.pdbx_seq_one_letter_code
_entity_poly.pdbx_strand_id
1 'polypeptide(L)'
;MIDIIANTKMYKNKQTIIPSEVRDRFNVDEDTIIEWGVDEFGDLRITFRKKVTLKDVAGMIKKENDVEGDWKIDRGVYLNE
;
A
#
# COMPACT_ATOMS: atom_id res chain seq x y z
N MET A 1 17.76 -6.03 15.89
CA MET A 1 18.36 -4.68 15.87
C MET A 1 17.63 -3.90 14.79
N ILE A 2 17.03 -2.75 15.13
CA ILE A 2 16.32 -1.91 14.16
C ILE A 2 17.29 -0.82 13.71
N ASP A 3 17.51 -0.70 12.41
CA ASP A 3 18.29 0.37 11.82
C ASP A 3 17.39 1.57 11.52
N ILE A 4 17.73 2.74 12.07
CA ILE A 4 16.94 3.96 11.91
C ILE A 4 17.46 4.70 10.67
N ILE A 5 16.75 4.57 9.56
CA ILE A 5 17.18 5.11 8.27
C ILE A 5 16.78 6.57 8.03
N ALA A 6 15.74 7.07 8.73
CA ALA A 6 15.31 8.46 8.67
C ALA A 6 14.32 8.78 9.80
N ASN A 7 14.18 10.07 10.11
CA ASN A 7 13.17 10.59 11.04
C ASN A 7 12.35 11.69 10.39
N THR A 8 11.04 11.69 10.61
CA THR A 8 10.14 12.78 10.20
C THR A 8 9.36 13.28 11.39
N LYS A 9 9.10 14.59 11.42
CA LYS A 9 8.18 15.17 12.38
C LYS A 9 6.77 15.24 11.79
N MET A 10 5.77 15.25 12.68
CA MET A 10 4.41 15.59 12.30
C MET A 10 4.34 17.07 11.91
N TYR A 11 3.70 17.35 10.78
CA TYR A 11 3.40 18.69 10.30
C TYR A 11 1.97 19.11 10.69
N LYS A 12 1.62 20.37 10.40
CA LYS A 12 0.25 20.86 10.56
C LYS A 12 -0.74 19.92 9.85
N ASN A 13 -1.94 19.78 10.40
CA ASN A 13 -2.98 18.87 9.91
C ASN A 13 -2.68 17.36 10.07
N LYS A 14 -1.77 16.99 10.99
CA LYS A 14 -1.47 15.58 11.30
C LYS A 14 -0.94 14.78 10.10
N GLN A 15 -0.19 15.43 9.23
CA GLN A 15 0.45 14.80 8.08
C GLN A 15 1.95 14.59 8.36
N THR A 16 2.52 13.54 7.77
CA THR A 16 3.96 13.31 7.71
C THR A 16 4.40 13.04 6.28
N ILE A 17 5.67 13.27 6.01
CA ILE A 17 6.30 13.06 4.70
C ILE A 17 7.06 11.73 4.74
N ILE A 18 7.09 11.01 3.64
CA ILE A 18 8.02 9.88 3.48
C ILE A 18 9.40 10.44 3.08
N PRO A 19 10.46 10.25 3.90
CA PRO A 19 11.80 10.74 3.60
C PRO A 19 12.30 10.25 2.24
N SER A 20 13.12 11.03 1.54
CA SER A 20 13.72 10.61 0.25
C SER A 20 14.47 9.29 0.40
N GLU A 21 15.25 9.12 1.46
CA GLU A 21 16.00 7.88 1.72
C GLU A 21 15.09 6.64 1.77
N VAL A 22 13.89 6.79 2.34
CA VAL A 22 12.88 5.72 2.40
C VAL A 22 12.25 5.52 1.02
N ARG A 23 11.91 6.62 0.32
CA ARG A 23 11.33 6.54 -1.03
C ARG A 23 12.27 5.86 -2.02
N ASP A 24 13.54 6.20 -2.00
CA ASP A 24 14.55 5.67 -2.90
C ASP A 24 14.87 4.21 -2.56
N ARG A 25 15.02 3.88 -1.26
CA ARG A 25 15.32 2.51 -0.82
C ARG A 25 14.19 1.51 -1.10
N PHE A 26 12.93 1.95 -0.97
CA PHE A 26 11.77 1.08 -1.12
C PHE A 26 10.99 1.31 -2.44
N ASN A 27 11.53 2.14 -3.35
CA ASN A 27 10.90 2.52 -4.61
C ASN A 27 9.44 2.96 -4.44
N VAL A 28 9.22 3.88 -3.49
CA VAL A 28 7.90 4.44 -3.21
C VAL A 28 7.63 5.59 -4.18
N ASP A 29 6.57 5.41 -4.97
CA ASP A 29 6.09 6.35 -5.98
C ASP A 29 4.65 6.82 -5.65
N GLU A 30 4.07 7.62 -6.53
CA GLU A 30 2.72 8.18 -6.36
C GLU A 30 1.61 7.11 -6.39
N ASP A 31 1.90 5.93 -6.94
CA ASP A 31 0.96 4.79 -7.03
C ASP A 31 1.08 3.83 -5.84
N THR A 32 2.00 4.11 -4.92
CA THR A 32 2.26 3.26 -3.76
C THR A 32 1.27 3.53 -2.64
N ILE A 33 0.64 2.46 -2.14
CA ILE A 33 -0.23 2.50 -0.97
C ILE A 33 0.62 2.21 0.27
N ILE A 34 0.43 3.03 1.31
CA ILE A 34 1.07 2.86 2.61
C ILE A 34 0.09 2.18 3.55
N GLU A 35 0.45 1.00 4.01
CA GLU A 35 -0.31 0.25 5.01
C GLU A 35 0.32 0.43 6.39
N TRP A 36 -0.54 0.60 7.39
CA TRP A 36 -0.17 0.75 8.79
C TRP A 36 -0.79 -0.41 9.55
N GLY A 37 0.05 -1.28 10.11
CA GLY A 37 -0.36 -2.43 10.91
C GLY A 37 0.32 -2.44 12.26
N VAL A 38 -0.09 -3.36 13.12
CA VAL A 38 0.55 -3.62 14.40
C VAL A 38 0.99 -5.07 14.41
N ASP A 39 2.22 -5.35 14.79
CA ASP A 39 2.71 -6.72 14.91
C ASP A 39 2.31 -7.38 16.23
N GLU A 40 2.69 -8.65 16.40
CA GLU A 40 2.39 -9.44 17.60
C GLU A 40 3.00 -8.87 18.90
N PHE A 41 3.98 -7.98 18.80
CA PHE A 41 4.62 -7.33 19.93
C PHE A 41 3.99 -5.97 20.26
N GLY A 42 3.03 -5.52 19.45
CA GLY A 42 2.40 -4.21 19.59
C GLY A 42 3.16 -3.08 18.88
N ASP A 43 4.20 -3.41 18.10
CA ASP A 43 4.98 -2.41 17.37
C ASP A 43 4.29 -2.02 16.07
N LEU A 44 4.33 -0.73 15.75
CA LEU A 44 3.80 -0.20 14.51
C LEU A 44 4.65 -0.67 13.33
N ARG A 45 4.00 -1.28 12.33
CA ARG A 45 4.60 -1.70 11.07
C ARG A 45 4.03 -0.88 9.92
N ILE A 46 4.93 -0.42 9.06
CA ILE A 46 4.58 0.25 7.81
C ILE A 46 5.01 -0.65 6.66
N THR A 47 4.08 -0.94 5.75
CA THR A 47 4.35 -1.69 4.53
C THR A 47 3.97 -0.87 3.30
N PHE A 48 4.78 -0.99 2.25
CA PHE A 48 4.54 -0.37 0.96
C PHE A 48 4.03 -1.43 -0.01
N ARG A 49 2.84 -1.23 -0.55
CA ARG A 49 2.26 -2.12 -1.58
C ARG A 49 1.95 -1.32 -2.83
N LYS A 50 2.07 -1.97 -3.99
CA LYS A 50 1.51 -1.41 -5.22
C LYS A 50 0.02 -1.72 -5.29
N LYS A 51 -0.75 -0.80 -5.87
CA LYS A 51 -2.16 -1.04 -6.16
C LYS A 51 -2.27 -2.20 -7.15
N VAL A 52 -2.87 -3.31 -6.71
CA VAL A 52 -3.25 -4.39 -7.62
C VAL A 52 -4.40 -3.87 -8.48
N THR A 53 -4.20 -3.79 -9.79
CA THR A 53 -5.27 -3.41 -10.71
C THR A 53 -6.07 -4.63 -11.14
N LEU A 54 -7.34 -4.45 -11.52
CA LEU A 54 -8.15 -5.55 -12.07
C LEU A 54 -7.49 -6.21 -13.29
N LYS A 55 -6.62 -5.49 -14.04
CA LYS A 55 -5.84 -6.05 -15.13
C LYS A 55 -4.76 -7.03 -14.65
N ASP A 56 -4.15 -6.77 -13.50
CA ASP A 56 -3.15 -7.65 -12.89
C ASP A 56 -3.79 -8.94 -12.37
N VAL A 57 -5.03 -8.85 -11.87
CA VAL A 57 -5.84 -10.00 -11.43
C VAL A 57 -6.43 -10.76 -12.62
N ALA A 58 -6.91 -10.07 -13.65
CA ALA A 58 -7.48 -10.69 -14.85
C ALA A 58 -6.45 -11.55 -15.61
N GLY A 59 -5.15 -11.21 -15.51
CA GLY A 59 -4.06 -12.05 -16.02
C GLY A 59 -3.84 -13.35 -15.23
N MET A 60 -4.14 -13.35 -13.92
CA MET A 60 -4.05 -14.54 -13.06
C MET A 60 -5.30 -15.44 -13.12
N ILE A 61 -6.48 -14.87 -13.43
CA ILE A 61 -7.78 -15.57 -13.49
C ILE A 61 -8.06 -16.21 -14.86
N LYS A 62 -7.15 -16.15 -15.84
CA LYS A 62 -7.24 -17.02 -17.03
C LYS A 62 -6.95 -18.49 -16.69
N LYS A 63 -7.77 -19.08 -15.81
CA LYS A 63 -8.17 -20.48 -15.89
C LYS A 63 -9.36 -20.58 -16.83
N GLU A 64 -9.44 -21.70 -17.51
CA GLU A 64 -10.02 -21.87 -18.84
C GLU A 64 -11.53 -21.58 -19.01
N ASN A 65 -12.27 -21.13 -17.99
CA ASN A 65 -13.73 -20.99 -18.07
C ASN A 65 -14.30 -19.93 -17.09
N ASP A 66 -14.13 -18.63 -17.30
CA ASP A 66 -14.89 -17.65 -16.52
C ASP A 66 -15.49 -16.50 -17.35
N VAL A 67 -16.75 -16.21 -17.04
CA VAL A 67 -17.67 -15.36 -17.80
C VAL A 67 -17.52 -13.91 -17.33
N GLU A 68 -17.38 -12.96 -18.26
CA GLU A 68 -17.19 -11.53 -17.95
C GLU A 68 -18.34 -10.95 -17.11
N GLY A 69 -18.06 -10.66 -15.84
CA GLY A 69 -18.92 -9.85 -14.97
C GLY A 69 -18.42 -8.40 -14.91
N ASP A 70 -19.32 -7.44 -15.10
CA ASP A 70 -19.04 -6.00 -15.09
C ASP A 70 -19.00 -5.46 -13.64
N TRP A 71 -17.81 -5.41 -13.03
CA TRP A 71 -17.65 -4.98 -11.64
C TRP A 71 -17.32 -3.49 -11.55
N LYS A 72 -18.30 -2.67 -11.12
CA LYS A 72 -18.10 -1.25 -10.80
C LYS A 72 -17.57 -1.10 -9.37
N ILE A 73 -16.26 -0.92 -9.23
CA ILE A 73 -15.61 -0.66 -7.93
C ILE A 73 -15.25 0.83 -7.85
N ASP A 74 -15.88 1.52 -6.90
CA ASP A 74 -15.75 2.97 -6.70
C ASP A 74 -14.39 3.34 -6.08
N ARG A 75 -13.75 4.39 -6.64
CA ARG A 75 -12.36 4.77 -6.31
C ARG A 75 -12.34 5.65 -5.06
N GLY A 76 -12.40 5.09 -3.86
CA GLY A 76 -12.22 5.94 -2.67
C GLY A 76 -12.32 5.33 -1.28
N VAL A 77 -12.79 4.09 -1.14
CA VAL A 77 -12.92 3.46 0.17
C VAL A 77 -12.51 2.00 0.05
N TYR A 78 -11.39 1.62 0.67
CA TYR A 78 -11.09 0.21 0.92
C TYR A 78 -11.61 -0.10 2.33
N LEU A 79 -12.80 -0.72 2.37
CA LEU A 79 -13.26 -1.40 3.57
C LEU A 79 -12.45 -2.70 3.67
N ASN A 80 -11.69 -2.84 4.76
CA ASN A 80 -11.18 -4.15 5.16
C ASN A 80 -12.36 -4.89 5.79
N GLU A 81 -12.87 -5.92 5.11
CA GLU A 81 -13.68 -6.96 5.75
C GLU A 81 -12.79 -7.88 6.57
#